data_AF-A0AA35VTJ7-F1
#
_entry.id   AF-A0AA35VTJ7-F1
#
_cell.length_a   1.000
_cell.length_b   1.000
_cell.length_c   1.000
_cell.angle_alpha   90.00
_cell.angle_beta   90.00
_cell.angle_gamma   90.00
#
_symmetry.space_group_name_H-M   'P 1'
#
loop_
_entity.id
_entity.type
_entity.pdbx_description
1 polymer ?
#
loop_
_entity_poly.entity_id
_entity_poly.type
_entity_poly.pdbx_seq_one_letter_code
_entity_poly.pdbx_strand_id
1 'polypeptide(L)'
;MDSRVYVVPVKPDSGLQIFSIAKKLNMMTSDYVWITTDWLLAVLDSQEPPDPDAMGLVQGVLSLHRHTPNSNYKKTFITKWKNIKEKETNSFNSYALYAYDSVFFLAHTIDTFLKSNPKIMFSSDPKLQNKNRSPEGVRGYSIDVFDGAVNLLPYPMPRKYILYGDGVWNPSYSDLVAAVVENIYDAAVRDVTIITNRTRIVDFTQPYMEFGLVIVVPVHH
;
A
#
# COMPACT_ATOMS: atom_id res chain seq x y z
N MET A 1 25.31 -35.08 9.14
CA MET A 1 23.92 -34.58 9.16
C MET A 1 23.74 -33.71 7.94
N ASP A 2 22.61 -33.85 7.25
CA ASP A 2 22.32 -33.01 6.08
C ASP A 2 21.92 -31.61 6.56
N SER A 3 22.54 -30.57 5.98
CA SER A 3 22.22 -29.19 6.28
C SER A 3 20.79 -28.86 5.83
N ARG A 4 20.02 -28.20 6.70
CA ARG A 4 18.64 -27.78 6.39
C ARG A 4 18.64 -26.33 5.91
N VAL A 5 18.11 -26.11 4.71
CA VAL A 5 18.06 -24.78 4.07
C VAL A 5 16.64 -24.20 4.22
N TYR A 6 16.56 -22.97 4.72
CA TYR A 6 15.32 -22.22 4.87
C TYR A 6 15.38 -20.92 4.07
N VAL A 7 14.34 -20.67 3.26
CA VAL A 7 14.15 -19.40 2.56
C VAL A 7 13.02 -18.64 3.26
N VAL A 8 13.26 -17.39 3.65
CA VAL A 8 12.36 -16.58 4.48
C VAL A 8 11.87 -15.34 3.71
N PRO A 9 10.83 -15.47 2.86
CA PRO A 9 10.25 -14.36 2.09
C PRO A 9 9.14 -13.68 2.91
N VAL A 10 9.52 -12.77 3.80
CA VAL A 10 8.58 -12.07 4.70
C VAL A 10 8.70 -10.57 4.59
N LYS A 11 7.79 -9.85 5.24
CA LYS A 11 7.84 -8.38 5.32
C LYS A 11 8.92 -7.92 6.31
N PRO A 12 9.56 -6.76 6.06
CA PRO A 12 10.56 -6.17 6.96
C PRO A 12 10.13 -6.14 8.43
N ASP A 13 8.87 -5.80 8.69
CA ASP A 13 8.34 -5.57 10.04
C ASP A 13 8.26 -6.84 10.91
N SER A 14 8.18 -8.02 10.28
CA SER A 14 7.94 -9.29 11.00
C SER A 14 9.15 -10.23 10.95
N GLY A 15 10.13 -9.95 10.09
CA GLY A 15 11.19 -10.91 9.79
C GLY A 15 12.20 -11.13 10.93
N LEU A 16 12.53 -10.10 11.72
CA LEU A 16 13.42 -10.26 12.88
C LEU A 16 12.82 -11.16 13.97
N GLN A 17 11.49 -11.20 14.09
CA GLN A 17 10.81 -12.05 15.06
C GLN A 17 11.04 -13.54 14.77
N ILE A 18 11.11 -13.92 13.49
CA ILE A 18 11.41 -15.30 13.06
C ILE A 18 12.80 -15.70 13.54
N PHE A 19 13.81 -14.84 13.35
CA PHE A 19 15.17 -15.12 13.79
C PHE A 19 15.33 -15.12 15.31
N SER A 20 14.55 -14.29 16.02
CA SER A 20 14.45 -14.37 17.49
C SER A 20 13.98 -15.75 17.95
N ILE A 21 12.94 -16.30 17.31
CA ILE A 21 12.42 -17.63 17.61
C ILE A 21 13.42 -18.72 17.20
N ALA A 22 13.99 -18.63 15.99
CA ALA A 22 14.97 -19.59 15.49
C ALA A 22 16.20 -19.69 16.42
N LYS A 23 16.68 -18.54 16.94
CA LYS A 23 17.76 -18.51 17.93
C LYS A 23 17.38 -19.20 19.23
N LYS A 24 16.17 -18.98 19.74
CA LYS A 24 15.64 -19.68 20.95
C LYS A 24 15.50 -21.19 20.76
N LEU A 25 15.18 -21.63 19.54
CA LEU A 25 15.08 -23.05 19.18
C LEU A 25 16.42 -23.68 18.80
N ASN A 26 17.54 -22.95 18.98
CA ASN A 26 18.88 -23.39 18.61
C ASN A 26 19.00 -23.78 17.11
N MET A 27 18.27 -23.07 16.25
CA MET A 27 18.28 -23.25 14.79
C MET A 27 19.22 -22.28 14.07
N MET A 28 20.04 -21.53 14.81
CA MET A 28 21.07 -20.62 14.27
C MET A 28 22.47 -21.24 14.30
N THR A 29 22.57 -22.57 14.48
CA THR A 29 23.83 -23.32 14.46
C THR A 29 24.26 -23.64 13.03
N SER A 30 25.46 -24.20 12.87
CA SER A 30 26.04 -24.59 11.57
C SER A 30 25.25 -25.65 10.78
N ASP A 31 24.26 -26.30 11.40
CA ASP A 31 23.41 -27.30 10.74
C ASP A 31 22.29 -26.67 9.89
N TYR A 32 22.16 -25.34 9.93
CA TYR A 32 21.10 -24.58 9.28
C TYR A 32 21.68 -23.52 8.37
N VAL A 33 21.05 -23.36 7.20
CA VAL A 33 21.34 -22.28 6.25
C VAL A 33 20.08 -21.44 6.11
N TRP A 34 20.20 -20.15 6.38
CA TRP A 34 19.11 -19.19 6.29
C TRP A 34 19.33 -18.24 5.13
N ILE A 35 18.34 -18.13 4.25
CA ILE A 35 18.35 -17.23 3.10
C ILE A 35 17.15 -16.30 3.20
N THR A 36 17.38 -14.99 3.22
CA THR A 36 16.34 -13.97 3.16
C THR A 36 16.29 -13.32 1.79
N THR A 37 15.12 -12.80 1.43
CA THR A 37 15.04 -11.84 0.32
C THR A 37 15.59 -10.48 0.77
N ASP A 38 15.41 -9.44 -0.04
CA ASP A 38 15.92 -8.08 0.16
C ASP A 38 15.40 -7.36 1.41
N TRP A 39 14.39 -7.91 2.11
CA TRP A 39 13.78 -7.27 3.27
C TRP A 39 14.76 -7.10 4.44
N LEU A 40 15.67 -8.04 4.68
CA LEU A 40 16.55 -8.01 5.86
C LEU A 40 17.47 -6.79 5.81
N LEU A 41 18.06 -6.52 4.64
CA LEU A 41 18.91 -5.35 4.46
C LEU A 41 18.11 -4.06 4.43
N ALA A 42 16.85 -4.09 4.02
CA ALA A 42 15.99 -2.93 4.18
C ALA A 42 15.77 -2.56 5.65
N VAL A 43 15.72 -3.53 6.57
CA VAL A 43 15.66 -3.27 8.01
C VAL A 43 17.00 -2.74 8.52
N LEU A 44 18.11 -3.43 8.19
CA LEU A 44 19.44 -3.09 8.71
C LEU A 44 19.96 -1.74 8.19
N ASP A 45 19.71 -1.39 6.92
CA ASP A 45 20.15 -0.11 6.32
C ASP A 45 19.32 1.09 6.83
N SER A 46 18.14 0.85 7.39
CA SER A 46 17.26 1.92 7.91
C SER A 46 17.80 2.54 9.20
N GLN A 47 18.87 2.00 9.78
CA GLN A 47 19.55 2.53 10.96
C GLN A 47 21.05 2.69 10.70
N GLU A 48 21.61 3.82 11.12
CA GLU A 48 23.04 4.09 11.02
C GLU A 48 23.57 4.53 12.40
N PRO A 49 24.35 3.68 13.12
CA PRO A 49 24.73 2.30 12.76
C PRO A 49 23.57 1.29 12.89
N PRO A 50 23.69 0.08 12.29
CA PRO A 50 22.71 -0.98 12.46
C PRO A 50 22.55 -1.40 13.93
N ASP A 51 21.34 -1.77 14.35
CA ASP A 51 21.05 -2.27 15.70
C ASP A 51 21.90 -3.52 16.04
N PRO A 52 22.74 -3.48 17.09
CA PRO A 52 23.54 -4.62 17.54
C PRO A 52 22.71 -5.86 17.90
N ASP A 53 21.52 -5.69 18.47
CA ASP A 53 20.67 -6.80 18.86
C ASP A 53 20.10 -7.50 17.62
N ALA A 54 19.60 -6.73 16.65
CA ALA A 54 19.20 -7.25 15.33
C ALA A 54 20.37 -7.95 14.62
N MET A 55 21.57 -7.36 14.62
CA MET A 55 22.78 -7.97 14.05
C MET A 55 23.11 -9.32 14.69
N GLY A 56 22.98 -9.42 16.02
CA GLY A 56 23.21 -10.66 16.76
C GLY A 56 22.15 -11.74 16.54
N LEU A 57 20.96 -11.40 16.02
CA LEU A 57 19.92 -12.36 15.64
C LEU A 57 20.16 -12.98 14.26
N VAL A 58 20.76 -12.24 13.34
CA VAL A 58 20.88 -12.62 11.92
C VAL A 58 22.31 -12.98 11.51
N GLN A 59 23.19 -13.21 12.49
CA GLN A 59 24.54 -13.67 12.23
C GLN A 59 24.51 -15.00 11.46
N GLY A 60 25.18 -15.03 10.29
CA GLY A 60 25.23 -16.20 9.41
C GLY A 60 24.06 -16.31 8.42
N VAL A 61 23.11 -15.37 8.42
CA VAL A 61 22.02 -15.32 7.43
C VAL A 61 22.52 -14.74 6.11
N LEU A 62 22.23 -15.43 5.01
CA LEU A 62 22.50 -14.94 3.66
C LEU A 62 21.33 -14.11 3.16
N SER A 63 21.58 -12.88 2.71
CA SER A 63 20.53 -11.99 2.19
C SER A 63 20.91 -11.43 0.82
N LEU A 64 19.90 -11.18 -0.01
CA LEU A 64 20.06 -10.38 -1.22
C LEU A 64 20.16 -8.90 -0.87
N HIS A 65 21.16 -8.22 -1.43
CA HIS A 65 21.32 -6.77 -1.31
C HIS A 65 21.02 -6.10 -2.63
N ARG A 66 20.05 -5.19 -2.64
CA ARG A 66 19.84 -4.28 -3.77
C ARG A 66 20.91 -3.22 -3.73
N HIS A 67 21.98 -3.48 -4.47
CA HIS A 67 23.11 -2.56 -4.55
C HIS A 67 22.70 -1.28 -5.27
N THR A 68 22.74 -0.16 -4.54
CA THR A 68 22.68 1.17 -5.15
C THR A 68 24.07 1.78 -5.16
N PRO A 69 24.71 1.92 -6.34
CA PRO A 69 26.05 2.45 -6.47
C PRO A 69 26.20 3.82 -5.79
N ASN A 70 27.38 4.05 -5.22
CA ASN A 70 27.68 5.36 -4.64
C ASN A 70 27.83 6.39 -5.76
N SER A 71 27.03 7.44 -5.70
CA SER A 71 27.05 8.55 -6.64
C SER A 71 27.04 9.88 -5.92
N ASN A 72 27.41 10.95 -6.62
CA ASN A 72 27.30 12.31 -6.07
C ASN A 72 25.83 12.64 -5.75
N TYR A 73 24.88 12.20 -6.58
CA TYR A 73 23.44 12.36 -6.33
C TYR A 73 23.00 11.67 -5.03
N LYS A 74 23.43 10.43 -4.80
CA LYS A 74 23.15 9.70 -3.56
C LYS A 74 23.73 10.42 -2.34
N LYS A 75 24.98 10.89 -2.43
CA LYS A 75 25.61 11.67 -1.35
C LYS A 75 24.84 12.96 -1.06
N THR A 76 24.46 13.73 -2.08
CA THR A 76 23.66 14.94 -1.93
C THR A 76 22.30 14.63 -1.30
N PHE A 77 21.65 13.55 -1.72
CA PHE A 77 20.37 13.11 -1.15
C PHE A 77 20.52 12.73 0.32
N ILE A 78 21.55 11.95 0.69
CA ILE A 78 21.86 11.62 2.09
C ILE A 78 22.04 12.90 2.92
N THR A 79 22.81 13.87 2.44
CA THR A 79 23.01 15.14 3.15
C THR A 79 21.70 15.90 3.32
N LYS A 80 20.86 15.97 2.28
CA LYS A 80 19.54 16.60 2.36
C LYS A 80 18.63 15.88 3.36
N TRP A 81 18.57 14.55 3.31
CA TRP A 81 17.79 13.71 4.22
C TRP A 81 18.23 13.92 5.69
N LYS A 82 19.54 13.99 5.94
CA LYS A 82 20.09 14.25 7.28
C LYS A 82 19.63 15.59 7.86
N ASN A 83 19.35 16.59 7.02
CA ASN A 83 18.95 17.93 7.43
C ASN A 83 17.42 18.15 7.56
N ILE A 84 16.58 17.16 7.25
CA ILE A 84 15.12 17.25 7.45
C ILE A 84 14.81 17.24 8.95
N LYS A 85 14.03 18.23 9.44
CA LYS A 85 13.74 18.41 10.88
C LYS A 85 12.65 17.46 11.41
N GLU A 86 11.63 17.17 10.60
CA GLU A 86 10.52 16.29 10.96
C GLU A 86 10.66 14.96 10.22
N LYS A 87 11.40 14.03 10.81
CA LYS A 87 11.57 12.67 10.28
C LYS A 87 11.64 11.66 11.41
N GLU A 88 11.13 10.47 11.14
CA GLU A 88 11.17 9.35 12.09
C GLU A 88 12.59 8.76 12.20
N THR A 89 13.36 8.73 11.11
CA THR A 89 14.69 8.09 11.07
C THR A 89 15.74 8.96 10.38
N ASN A 90 16.98 8.90 10.87
CA ASN A 90 18.12 9.60 10.26
C ASN A 90 18.72 8.90 9.04
N SER A 91 18.40 7.61 8.86
CA SER A 91 18.80 6.77 7.73
C SER A 91 17.58 6.30 6.95
N PHE A 92 17.84 5.71 5.79
CA PHE A 92 16.84 5.15 4.90
C PHE A 92 17.43 3.94 4.17
N ASN A 93 16.55 3.08 3.66
CA ASN A 93 16.95 1.92 2.87
C ASN A 93 16.75 2.13 1.36
N SER A 94 17.08 1.10 0.56
CA SER A 94 16.94 1.13 -0.90
C SER A 94 15.51 1.41 -1.40
N TYR A 95 14.44 1.07 -0.65
CA TYR A 95 13.07 1.40 -1.04
C TYR A 95 12.83 2.92 -1.05
N ALA A 96 13.42 3.67 -0.12
CA ALA A 96 13.28 5.12 -0.09
C ALA A 96 13.93 5.78 -1.33
N LEU A 97 15.07 5.27 -1.78
CA LEU A 97 15.73 5.73 -3.00
C LEU A 97 14.84 5.48 -4.23
N TYR A 98 14.23 4.30 -4.35
CA TYR A 98 13.33 4.01 -5.46
C TYR A 98 12.04 4.83 -5.43
N ALA A 99 11.48 5.08 -4.24
CA ALA A 99 10.32 5.96 -4.09
C ALA A 99 10.66 7.38 -4.55
N TYR A 100 11.82 7.91 -4.13
CA TYR A 100 12.29 9.22 -4.56
C TYR A 100 12.49 9.29 -6.08
N ASP A 101 13.20 8.32 -6.67
CA ASP A 101 13.45 8.28 -8.12
C ASP A 101 12.15 8.16 -8.92
N SER A 102 11.17 7.40 -8.45
CA SER A 102 9.87 7.25 -9.09
C SER A 102 9.09 8.57 -9.12
N VAL A 103 9.03 9.27 -7.99
CA VAL A 103 8.34 10.58 -7.89
C VAL A 103 9.09 11.64 -8.68
N PHE A 104 10.43 11.66 -8.60
CA PHE A 104 11.26 12.58 -9.37
C PHE A 104 11.09 12.37 -10.88
N PHE A 105 11.12 11.12 -11.35
CA PHE A 105 10.91 10.78 -12.74
C PHE A 105 9.53 11.24 -13.22
N LEU A 106 8.47 10.99 -12.45
CA LEU A 106 7.12 11.44 -12.78
C LEU A 106 7.04 12.97 -12.86
N ALA A 107 7.56 13.67 -11.85
CA ALA A 107 7.57 15.13 -11.81
C ALA A 107 8.35 15.73 -12.99
N HIS A 108 9.53 15.16 -13.30
CA HIS A 108 10.34 15.58 -14.43
C HIS A 108 9.64 15.33 -15.78
N THR A 109 8.97 14.18 -15.93
CA THR A 109 8.22 13.82 -17.14
C THR A 109 7.07 14.79 -17.36
N ILE A 110 6.33 15.15 -16.30
CA ILE A 110 5.25 16.14 -16.35
C ILE A 110 5.80 17.52 -16.72
N ASP A 111 6.85 17.98 -16.06
CA ASP A 111 7.48 19.27 -16.35
C ASP A 111 7.94 19.35 -17.82
N THR A 112 8.58 18.28 -18.31
CA THR A 112 9.02 18.17 -19.71
C THR A 112 7.83 18.14 -20.67
N PHE A 113 6.79 17.38 -20.35
CA PHE A 113 5.56 17.33 -21.13
C PHE A 113 4.91 18.70 -21.22
N LEU A 114 4.69 19.40 -20.11
CA LEU A 114 4.08 20.73 -20.10
C LEU A 114 4.91 21.77 -20.86
N LYS A 115 6.24 21.71 -20.78
CA LYS A 115 7.15 22.58 -21.54
C LYS A 115 7.05 22.39 -23.06
N SER A 116 6.61 21.22 -23.53
CA SER A 116 6.37 20.97 -24.96
C SER A 116 5.09 21.61 -25.50
N ASN A 117 4.33 22.33 -24.66
CA ASN A 117 3.02 22.91 -24.96
C ASN A 117 2.05 21.92 -25.66
N PRO A 118 1.80 20.74 -25.07
CA PRO A 118 1.04 19.69 -25.70
C PRO A 118 -0.45 20.07 -25.69
N LYS A 119 -1.19 19.60 -26.69
CA LYS A 119 -2.64 19.72 -26.71
C LYS A 119 -3.25 18.73 -25.71
N ILE A 120 -3.58 19.21 -24.51
CA ILE A 120 -4.24 18.40 -23.48
C ILE A 120 -5.70 18.17 -23.89
N MET A 121 -6.08 16.91 -24.08
CA MET A 121 -7.45 16.51 -24.41
C MET A 121 -8.10 15.84 -23.20
N PHE A 122 -9.30 16.27 -22.86
CA PHE A 122 -10.09 15.69 -21.78
C PHE A 122 -11.13 14.72 -22.37
N SER A 123 -11.22 13.51 -21.80
CA SER A 123 -12.26 12.55 -22.15
C SER A 123 -13.46 12.74 -21.24
N SER A 124 -14.66 12.88 -21.81
CA SER A 124 -15.91 12.74 -21.07
C SER A 124 -16.31 11.27 -21.12
N ASP A 125 -16.30 10.56 -19.98
CA ASP A 125 -16.76 9.17 -19.93
C ASP A 125 -18.29 9.10 -19.75
N PRO A 126 -19.06 8.68 -20.76
CA PRO A 126 -20.51 8.59 -20.67
C PRO A 126 -21.00 7.47 -19.72
N LYS A 127 -20.16 6.51 -19.33
CA LYS A 127 -20.52 5.46 -18.36
C LYS A 127 -20.76 6.00 -16.96
N LEU A 128 -20.22 7.19 -16.64
CA LEU A 128 -20.49 7.90 -15.39
C LEU A 128 -21.87 8.56 -15.34
N GLN A 129 -22.66 8.51 -16.43
CA GLN A 129 -23.98 9.16 -16.53
C GLN A 129 -25.17 8.19 -16.48
N ASN A 130 -24.98 6.91 -16.14
CA ASN A 130 -26.08 5.94 -16.23
C ASN A 130 -27.20 6.21 -15.22
N LYS A 131 -28.44 6.38 -15.72
CA LYS A 131 -29.64 6.88 -15.01
C LYS A 131 -30.69 5.79 -14.72
N ASN A 132 -30.31 4.52 -14.74
CA ASN A 132 -31.26 3.45 -14.47
C ASN A 132 -31.46 3.28 -12.96
N ARG A 133 -32.73 3.25 -12.53
CA ARG A 133 -33.12 3.33 -11.12
C ARG A 133 -33.00 1.96 -10.45
N SER A 134 -32.20 1.85 -9.37
CA SER A 134 -32.39 0.75 -8.42
C SER A 134 -33.75 0.90 -7.72
N PRO A 135 -34.39 -0.20 -7.25
CA PRO A 135 -35.77 -0.21 -6.76
C PRO A 135 -36.10 0.79 -5.63
N GLU A 136 -35.09 1.24 -4.88
CA GLU A 136 -35.24 2.15 -3.72
C GLU A 136 -34.74 3.58 -3.98
N GLY A 137 -34.39 3.93 -5.23
CA GLY A 137 -33.97 5.29 -5.59
C GLY A 137 -32.52 5.66 -5.25
N VAL A 138 -31.76 4.76 -4.61
CA VAL A 138 -30.30 4.87 -4.44
C VAL A 138 -29.61 4.64 -5.79
N ARG A 139 -28.58 5.44 -6.11
CA ARG A 139 -27.87 5.43 -7.39
C ARG A 139 -26.35 5.54 -7.20
N GLY A 140 -25.60 5.02 -8.16
CA GLY A 140 -24.16 5.23 -8.26
C GLY A 140 -23.45 4.01 -8.83
N TYR A 141 -22.29 4.22 -9.42
CA TYR A 141 -21.49 3.15 -10.05
C TYR A 141 -21.28 1.94 -9.14
N SER A 142 -20.96 2.16 -7.86
CA SER A 142 -20.78 1.09 -6.87
C SER A 142 -22.04 0.25 -6.63
N ILE A 143 -23.23 0.88 -6.69
CA ILE A 143 -24.51 0.20 -6.47
C ILE A 143 -24.88 -0.63 -7.70
N ASP A 144 -24.68 -0.09 -8.91
CA ASP A 144 -24.94 -0.81 -10.16
C ASP A 144 -24.08 -2.08 -10.25
N VAL A 145 -22.80 -1.98 -9.88
CA VAL A 145 -21.89 -3.13 -9.82
C VAL A 145 -22.35 -4.16 -8.79
N PHE A 146 -22.73 -3.72 -7.59
CA PHE A 146 -23.19 -4.61 -6.53
C PHE A 146 -24.51 -5.30 -6.87
N ASP A 147 -25.51 -4.57 -7.36
CA ASP A 147 -26.78 -5.13 -7.83
C ASP A 147 -26.55 -6.12 -8.97
N GLY A 148 -25.64 -5.81 -9.90
CA GLY A 148 -25.21 -6.72 -10.95
C GLY A 148 -24.65 -8.04 -10.40
N ALA A 149 -23.77 -7.97 -9.40
CA ALA A 149 -23.21 -9.15 -8.74
C ALA A 149 -24.28 -9.96 -7.98
N VAL A 150 -25.17 -9.29 -7.26
CA VAL A 150 -26.25 -9.94 -6.50
C VAL A 150 -27.23 -10.66 -7.44
N ASN A 151 -27.53 -10.08 -8.60
CA ASN A 151 -28.42 -10.69 -9.59
C ASN A 151 -27.85 -11.98 -10.22
N LEU A 152 -26.55 -12.25 -10.07
CA LEU A 152 -25.90 -13.48 -10.53
C LEU A 152 -25.90 -14.59 -9.45
N LEU A 153 -26.31 -14.28 -8.22
CA LEU A 153 -26.37 -15.29 -7.16
C LEU A 153 -27.51 -16.29 -7.43
N PRO A 154 -27.32 -17.57 -7.13
CA PRO A 154 -28.33 -18.60 -7.36
C PRO A 154 -29.48 -18.56 -6.32
N TYR A 155 -29.46 -17.59 -5.40
CA TYR A 155 -30.45 -17.41 -4.36
C TYR A 155 -30.85 -15.94 -4.23
N PRO A 156 -32.09 -15.64 -3.82
CA PRO A 156 -32.52 -14.27 -3.56
C PRO A 156 -31.76 -13.73 -2.34
N MET A 157 -31.21 -12.52 -2.49
CA MET A 157 -30.62 -11.76 -1.40
C MET A 157 -31.45 -10.49 -1.15
N PRO A 158 -32.41 -10.53 -0.21
CA PRO A 158 -33.11 -9.34 0.25
C PRO A 158 -32.12 -8.33 0.81
N ARG A 159 -32.28 -7.07 0.44
CA ARG A 159 -31.37 -5.98 0.83
C ARG A 159 -32.15 -4.68 0.91
N LYS A 160 -31.73 -3.82 1.83
CA LYS A 160 -32.25 -2.46 2.01
C LYS A 160 -31.06 -1.51 2.01
N TYR A 161 -31.10 -0.48 1.17
CA TYR A 161 -30.03 0.49 1.14
C TYR A 161 -30.26 1.59 2.18
N ILE A 162 -29.23 1.85 3.00
CA ILE A 162 -29.22 2.95 3.97
C ILE A 162 -28.10 3.90 3.57
N LEU A 163 -28.45 5.17 3.32
CA LEU A 163 -27.48 6.20 3.02
C LEU A 163 -26.69 6.56 4.29
N TYR A 164 -25.38 6.71 4.14
CA TYR A 164 -24.47 7.05 5.23
C TYR A 164 -23.87 8.44 5.03
N GLY A 165 -24.00 9.31 6.05
CA GLY A 165 -23.55 10.70 6.04
C GLY A 165 -24.70 11.71 6.01
N ASP A 166 -24.34 13.00 6.05
CA ASP A 166 -25.28 14.13 6.08
C ASP A 166 -25.66 14.66 4.68
N GLY A 167 -25.02 14.13 3.63
CA GLY A 167 -25.21 14.57 2.25
C GLY A 167 -24.54 15.90 1.90
N VAL A 168 -23.79 16.49 2.82
CA VAL A 168 -23.08 17.78 2.65
C VAL A 168 -21.58 17.56 2.63
N TRP A 169 -21.07 16.75 3.56
CA TRP A 169 -19.66 16.44 3.69
C TRP A 169 -19.37 14.98 3.36
N ASN A 170 -18.13 14.71 2.94
CA ASN A 170 -17.72 13.33 2.74
C ASN A 170 -17.60 12.65 4.12
N PRO A 171 -18.38 11.59 4.40
CA PRO A 171 -18.36 10.96 5.71
C PRO A 171 -17.05 10.18 5.91
N SER A 172 -16.68 9.96 7.17
CA SER A 172 -15.49 9.18 7.51
C SER A 172 -15.66 7.73 7.05
N TYR A 173 -14.81 7.31 6.12
CA TYR A 173 -14.76 5.91 5.70
C TYR A 173 -14.24 4.97 6.80
N SER A 174 -13.49 5.49 7.77
CA SER A 174 -13.07 4.69 8.92
C SER A 174 -14.26 4.43 9.86
N ASP A 175 -15.12 5.43 10.05
CA ASP A 175 -16.31 5.32 10.91
C ASP A 175 -17.38 4.45 10.24
N LEU A 176 -17.52 4.52 8.91
CA LEU A 176 -18.37 3.61 8.15
C LEU A 176 -17.93 2.15 8.34
N VAL A 177 -16.63 1.89 8.26
CA VAL A 177 -16.09 0.55 8.49
C VAL A 177 -16.30 0.12 9.95
N ALA A 178 -16.09 1.02 10.91
CA ALA A 178 -16.38 0.72 12.31
C ALA A 178 -17.86 0.38 12.54
N ALA A 179 -18.78 1.08 11.90
CA ALA A 179 -20.22 0.78 12.00
C ALA A 179 -20.58 -0.61 11.44
N VAL A 180 -19.87 -1.09 10.42
CA VAL A 180 -20.01 -2.48 9.94
C VAL A 180 -19.50 -3.47 11.01
N VAL A 181 -18.35 -3.20 11.62
CA VAL A 181 -17.78 -4.03 12.69
C VAL A 181 -18.68 -4.08 13.93
N GLU A 182 -19.32 -2.96 14.26
CA GLU A 182 -20.26 -2.83 15.38
C GLU A 182 -21.64 -3.44 15.07
N ASN A 183 -21.84 -4.04 13.89
CA ASN A 183 -23.10 -4.60 13.41
C ASN A 183 -24.25 -3.57 13.36
N ILE A 184 -23.92 -2.29 13.14
CA ILE A 184 -24.92 -1.25 12.83
C ILE A 184 -25.40 -1.44 11.38
N TYR A 185 -24.49 -1.88 10.49
CA TYR A 185 -24.76 -2.23 9.10
C TYR A 185 -24.18 -3.60 8.77
N ASP A 186 -24.86 -4.37 7.92
CA ASP A 186 -24.38 -5.70 7.51
C ASP A 186 -23.23 -5.62 6.50
N ALA A 187 -23.21 -4.58 5.66
CA ALA A 187 -22.20 -4.37 4.64
C ALA A 187 -22.14 -2.89 4.20
N ALA A 188 -21.00 -2.48 3.65
CA ALA A 188 -20.81 -1.17 3.03
C ALA A 188 -20.53 -1.33 1.53
N VAL A 189 -21.34 -0.67 0.68
CA VAL A 189 -21.17 -0.68 -0.78
C VAL A 189 -20.84 0.73 -1.25
N ARG A 190 -19.55 1.00 -1.52
CA ARG A 190 -19.05 2.32 -1.90
C ARG A 190 -17.62 2.25 -2.47
N ASP A 191 -17.08 3.36 -2.96
CA ASP A 191 -15.67 3.59 -3.34
C ASP A 191 -14.70 3.55 -2.13
N VAL A 192 -14.85 2.57 -1.23
CA VAL A 192 -14.01 2.43 -0.04
C VAL A 192 -12.63 1.93 -0.45
N THR A 193 -11.61 2.78 -0.28
CA THR A 193 -10.22 2.37 -0.50
C THR A 193 -9.81 1.28 0.49
N ILE A 194 -9.29 0.18 -0.05
CA ILE A 194 -8.72 -0.93 0.72
C ILE A 194 -7.34 -0.50 1.21
N ILE A 195 -7.22 -0.27 2.51
CA ILE A 195 -5.97 0.11 3.18
C ILE A 195 -5.69 -0.84 4.35
N THR A 196 -4.42 -1.00 4.70
CA THR A 196 -3.95 -1.98 5.69
C THR A 196 -4.67 -1.90 7.04
N ASN A 197 -5.02 -0.71 7.51
CA ASN A 197 -5.71 -0.57 8.81
C ASN A 197 -7.15 -1.09 8.78
N ARG A 198 -7.84 -1.01 7.64
CA ARG A 198 -9.24 -1.48 7.50
C ARG A 198 -9.31 -2.99 7.30
N THR A 199 -8.37 -3.56 6.55
CA THR A 199 -8.29 -5.01 6.32
C THR A 199 -7.99 -5.81 7.58
N ARG A 200 -7.61 -5.15 8.68
CA ARG A 200 -7.42 -5.81 9.99
C ARG A 200 -8.72 -6.02 10.76
N ILE A 201 -9.78 -5.29 10.41
CA ILE A 201 -11.02 -5.22 11.20
C ILE A 201 -12.27 -5.60 10.41
N VAL A 202 -12.21 -5.57 9.07
CA VAL A 202 -13.30 -6.02 8.19
C VAL A 202 -12.74 -6.74 6.97
N ASP A 203 -13.51 -7.68 6.45
CA ASP A 203 -13.21 -8.34 5.17
C ASP A 203 -13.67 -7.48 3.99
N PHE A 204 -12.89 -7.53 2.91
CA PHE A 204 -13.20 -6.85 1.65
C PHE A 204 -13.38 -7.86 0.52
N THR A 205 -14.25 -7.53 -0.43
CA THR A 205 -14.33 -8.25 -1.70
C THR A 205 -13.08 -7.98 -2.55
N GLN A 206 -12.92 -8.74 -3.65
CA GLN A 206 -11.93 -8.34 -4.66
C GLN A 206 -12.23 -6.93 -5.19
N PRO A 207 -11.19 -6.12 -5.49
CA PRO A 207 -11.38 -4.82 -6.12
C PRO A 207 -12.13 -4.97 -7.44
N TYR A 208 -13.20 -4.18 -7.62
CA TYR A 208 -14.01 -4.19 -8.85
C TYR A 208 -13.66 -3.03 -9.80
N MET A 209 -12.70 -2.18 -9.41
CA MET A 209 -12.22 -1.05 -10.21
C MET A 209 -10.72 -0.84 -9.94
N GLU A 210 -9.96 -0.62 -11.01
CA GLU A 210 -8.55 -0.26 -10.91
C GLU A 210 -8.39 1.20 -10.49
N PHE A 211 -7.40 1.47 -9.64
CA PHE A 211 -7.05 2.84 -9.24
C PHE A 211 -6.13 3.48 -10.29
N GLY A 212 -6.37 4.75 -10.61
CA GLY A 212 -5.49 5.58 -11.42
C GLY A 212 -5.23 6.92 -10.73
N LEU A 213 -3.99 7.42 -10.79
CA LEU A 213 -3.66 8.75 -10.28
C LEU A 213 -4.07 9.80 -11.32
N VAL A 214 -4.92 10.74 -10.93
CA VAL A 214 -5.40 11.83 -11.78
C VAL A 214 -5.07 13.17 -11.12
N ILE A 215 -4.55 14.12 -11.90
CA ILE A 215 -4.31 15.50 -11.46
C ILE A 215 -5.42 16.39 -12.04
N VAL A 216 -6.14 17.11 -11.18
CA VAL A 216 -7.18 18.08 -11.55
C VAL A 216 -6.62 19.49 -11.39
N VAL A 217 -6.72 20.32 -12.42
CA VAL A 217 -6.26 21.72 -12.41
C VAL A 217 -7.41 22.64 -12.86
N PRO A 218 -7.59 23.80 -12.20
CA PRO A 218 -8.63 24.75 -12.57
C PRO A 218 -8.34 25.35 -13.95
N VAL A 219 -9.37 25.39 -14.79
CA VAL A 219 -9.33 26.08 -16.08
C VAL A 219 -9.88 27.48 -15.85
N HIS A 220 -9.05 28.51 -16.06
CA HIS A 220 -9.54 29.87 -16.21
C HIS A 220 -9.93 30.07 -17.67
N HIS A 221 -11.21 30.37 -17.89
CA HIS A 221 -11.70 30.85 -19.17
C HIS A 221 -11.34 32.32 -19.37
#